data_AF-A0A399YU33-F1
#
_entry.id   AF-A0A399YU33-F1
#
_cell.length_a   1.000
_cell.length_b   1.000
_cell.length_c   1.000
_cell.angle_alpha   90.00
_cell.angle_beta   90.00
_cell.angle_gamma   90.00
#
_symmetry.space_group_name_H-M   'P 1'
#
loop_
_entity.id
_entity.type
_entity.pdbx_description
1 polymer ?
#
loop_
_entity_poly.entity_id
_entity_poly.type
_entity_poly.pdbx_seq_one_letter_code
_entity_poly.pdbx_strand_id
1 'polypeptide(L)'
;MAKGMAGSSIEKGFDPREFTLLAFGGAGALHACELAHELGMKKVVVPLYPGAFSAFGLVTSDIRHDYVQTIAKPAAALDVDALQRAYQEMETQARAALAQEKIAPNEIQVQWTADLRYAGQAYELNVPVLHNGNLTRKDFTTAI
;
A
#
# COMPACT_ATOMS: atom_id res chain seq x y z
N MET A 1 -21.99 8.02 -9.85
CA MET A 1 -20.93 7.08 -9.43
C MET A 1 -19.78 7.07 -10.45
N ALA A 2 -20.05 6.93 -11.75
CA ALA A 2 -19.03 6.93 -12.80
C ALA A 2 -18.05 8.12 -12.73
N LYS A 3 -18.52 9.37 -12.56
CA LYS A 3 -17.62 10.54 -12.39
C LYS A 3 -16.61 10.37 -11.23
N GLY A 4 -17.03 9.77 -10.11
CA GLY A 4 -16.13 9.52 -8.97
C GLY A 4 -15.13 8.40 -9.24
N MET A 5 -15.54 7.36 -9.96
CA MET A 5 -14.65 6.30 -10.42
C MET A 5 -13.62 6.84 -11.41
N ALA A 6 -14.06 7.61 -12.42
CA ALA A 6 -13.18 8.27 -13.38
C ALA A 6 -12.19 9.21 -12.68
N GLY A 7 -12.67 10.06 -11.76
CA GLY A 7 -11.82 10.98 -11.00
C GLY A 7 -10.69 10.25 -10.27
N SER A 8 -11.03 9.25 -9.46
CA SER A 8 -10.02 8.52 -8.66
C SER A 8 -9.05 7.67 -9.51
N SER A 9 -9.47 7.17 -10.68
CA SER A 9 -8.57 6.51 -11.63
C SER A 9 -7.63 7.51 -12.31
N ILE A 10 -8.16 8.62 -12.82
CA ILE A 10 -7.39 9.62 -13.57
C ILE A 10 -6.41 10.36 -12.67
N GLU A 11 -6.78 10.65 -11.42
CA GLU A 11 -5.86 11.22 -10.41
C GLU A 11 -4.62 10.36 -10.17
N LYS A 12 -4.74 9.04 -10.39
CA LYS A 12 -3.63 8.09 -10.30
C LYS A 12 -2.96 7.82 -11.66
N GLY A 13 -3.34 8.54 -12.71
CA GLY A 13 -2.80 8.39 -14.06
C GLY A 13 -3.34 7.20 -14.86
N PHE A 14 -4.44 6.58 -14.42
CA PHE A 14 -5.02 5.41 -15.09
C PHE A 14 -6.15 5.79 -16.04
N ASP A 15 -6.18 5.18 -17.22
CA ASP A 15 -7.33 5.23 -18.15
C ASP A 15 -8.36 4.15 -17.75
N PRO A 16 -9.56 4.51 -17.27
CA PRO A 16 -10.57 3.53 -16.87
C PRO A 16 -10.94 2.51 -17.95
N ARG A 17 -10.81 2.88 -19.24
CA ARG A 17 -11.18 2.02 -20.38
C ARG A 17 -10.30 0.78 -20.51
N GLU A 18 -9.12 0.80 -19.92
CA GLU A 18 -8.18 -0.32 -19.91
C GLU A 18 -8.48 -1.35 -18.81
N PHE A 19 -9.42 -1.05 -17.92
CA PHE A 19 -9.73 -1.89 -16.75
C PHE A 19 -11.05 -2.67 -16.90
N THR A 20 -11.20 -3.66 -16.02
CA THR A 20 -12.44 -4.42 -15.83
C THR A 20 -13.13 -3.92 -14.56
N LEU A 21 -14.43 -3.67 -14.64
CA LEU A 21 -15.22 -3.29 -13.47
C LEU A 21 -15.51 -4.51 -12.59
N LEU A 22 -14.93 -4.57 -11.41
CA LEU A 22 -15.34 -5.53 -10.38
C LEU A 22 -16.51 -4.93 -9.57
N ALA A 23 -17.71 -5.48 -9.76
CA ALA A 23 -18.91 -5.00 -9.09
C ALA A 23 -19.31 -5.92 -7.93
N PHE A 24 -19.12 -5.44 -6.69
CA PHE A 24 -19.48 -6.14 -5.45
C PHE A 24 -20.27 -5.22 -4.51
N GLY A 25 -20.60 -5.71 -3.32
CA GLY A 25 -21.54 -5.08 -2.39
C GLY A 25 -22.98 -5.45 -2.68
N GLY A 26 -23.89 -5.09 -1.78
CA GLY A 26 -25.31 -5.50 -1.86
C GLY A 26 -26.03 -5.00 -3.11
N ALA A 27 -25.65 -3.83 -3.62
CA ALA A 27 -26.28 -3.19 -4.79
C ALA A 27 -25.33 -3.00 -5.99
N GLY A 28 -24.04 -3.35 -5.86
CA GLY A 28 -23.03 -2.98 -6.87
C GLY A 28 -23.30 -3.57 -8.25
N ALA A 29 -23.81 -4.79 -8.32
CA ALA A 29 -24.13 -5.45 -9.58
C ALA A 29 -25.34 -4.83 -10.31
N LEU A 30 -26.24 -4.12 -9.60
CA LEU A 30 -27.47 -3.56 -10.18
C LEU A 30 -27.19 -2.49 -11.24
N HIS A 31 -26.10 -1.73 -11.07
CA HIS A 31 -25.73 -0.61 -11.93
C HIS A 31 -24.44 -0.87 -12.74
N ALA A 32 -23.87 -2.07 -12.63
CA ALA A 32 -22.52 -2.34 -13.11
C ALA A 32 -22.37 -2.17 -14.64
N CYS A 33 -23.33 -2.68 -15.41
CA CYS A 33 -23.28 -2.57 -16.88
C CYS A 33 -23.39 -1.11 -17.36
N GLU A 34 -24.28 -0.33 -16.75
CA GLU A 34 -24.47 1.09 -17.10
C GLU A 34 -23.22 1.91 -16.74
N LEU A 35 -22.67 1.70 -15.53
CA LEU A 35 -21.44 2.37 -15.10
C LEU A 35 -20.23 1.98 -15.96
N ALA A 36 -20.09 0.70 -16.30
CA ALA A 36 -19.02 0.25 -17.19
C ALA A 36 -19.15 0.87 -18.58
N HIS A 37 -20.37 0.96 -19.11
CA HIS A 37 -20.64 1.60 -20.40
C HIS A 37 -20.28 3.09 -20.38
N GLU A 38 -20.72 3.84 -19.35
CA GLU A 38 -20.41 5.27 -19.19
C GLU A 38 -18.89 5.53 -19.10
N LEU A 39 -18.15 4.60 -18.48
CA LEU A 39 -16.69 4.68 -18.35
C LEU A 39 -15.92 4.12 -19.55
N GLY A 40 -16.61 3.58 -20.57
CA GLY A 40 -15.99 2.93 -21.72
C GLY A 40 -15.24 1.64 -21.40
N MET A 41 -15.55 1.00 -20.27
CA MET A 41 -15.01 -0.31 -19.87
C MET A 41 -15.67 -1.43 -20.69
N LYS A 42 -14.89 -2.44 -21.05
CA LYS A 42 -15.35 -3.55 -21.91
C LYS A 42 -15.84 -4.76 -21.15
N LYS A 43 -15.57 -4.84 -19.84
CA LYS A 43 -15.80 -6.03 -19.02
C LYS A 43 -16.30 -5.65 -17.64
N VAL A 44 -17.24 -6.44 -17.16
CA VAL A 44 -17.73 -6.43 -15.78
C VAL A 44 -17.52 -7.83 -15.20
N VAL A 45 -17.00 -7.90 -13.98
CA VAL A 45 -16.94 -9.12 -13.18
C VAL A 45 -17.80 -8.92 -11.95
N VAL A 46 -18.75 -9.84 -11.75
CA VAL A 46 -19.53 -9.95 -10.52
C VAL A 46 -19.06 -11.22 -9.82
N PRO A 47 -18.47 -11.14 -8.61
CA PRO A 47 -18.05 -12.32 -7.87
C PRO A 47 -19.26 -13.13 -7.41
N LEU A 48 -19.05 -14.41 -7.06
CA LEU A 48 -20.13 -15.35 -6.70
C LEU A 48 -21.01 -14.84 -5.54
N TYR A 49 -20.39 -14.18 -4.55
CA TYR A 49 -21.06 -13.61 -3.38
C TYR A 49 -20.82 -12.11 -3.29
N PRO A 50 -21.44 -11.28 -4.16
CA PRO A 50 -21.10 -9.86 -4.25
C PRO A 50 -21.42 -9.12 -2.95
N GLY A 51 -22.55 -9.44 -2.30
CA GLY A 51 -22.94 -8.83 -1.02
C GLY A 51 -21.99 -9.14 0.15
N ALA A 52 -21.27 -10.26 0.11
CA ALA A 52 -20.36 -10.69 1.17
C ALA A 52 -18.88 -10.53 0.80
N PHE A 53 -18.57 -9.92 -0.35
CA PHE A 53 -17.22 -9.91 -0.90
C PHE A 53 -16.20 -9.20 0.00
N SER A 54 -16.61 -8.17 0.75
CA SER A 54 -15.73 -7.52 1.74
C SER A 54 -15.37 -8.45 2.91
N ALA A 55 -16.33 -9.25 3.40
CA ALA A 55 -16.07 -10.23 4.45
C ALA A 55 -15.17 -11.35 3.94
N PHE A 56 -15.37 -11.77 2.69
CA PHE A 56 -14.47 -12.71 2.01
C PHE A 56 -13.03 -12.16 1.94
N GLY A 57 -12.86 -10.90 1.57
CA GLY A 57 -11.56 -10.23 1.56
C GLY A 57 -10.87 -10.24 2.94
N LEU A 58 -11.62 -9.94 4.00
CA LEU A 58 -11.08 -9.99 5.37
C LEU A 58 -10.56 -11.38 5.75
N VAL A 59 -11.31 -12.44 5.44
CA VAL A 59 -10.95 -13.83 5.81
C VAL A 59 -9.78 -14.36 4.97
N THR A 60 -9.57 -13.82 3.78
CA THR A 60 -8.53 -14.28 2.85
C THR A 60 -7.28 -13.39 2.82
N SER A 61 -7.27 -12.30 3.58
CA SER A 61 -6.13 -11.39 3.66
C SER A 61 -5.03 -11.95 4.55
N ASP A 62 -3.79 -11.62 4.21
CA ASP A 62 -2.63 -11.91 5.06
C ASP A 62 -2.67 -11.08 6.34
N ILE A 63 -2.07 -11.62 7.40
CA ILE A 63 -1.81 -10.88 8.63
C ILE A 63 -0.62 -9.94 8.39
N ARG A 64 -0.84 -8.65 8.62
CA ARG A 64 0.15 -7.59 8.40
C ARG A 64 0.14 -6.62 9.57
N HIS A 65 1.33 -6.26 10.05
CA HIS A 65 1.53 -5.17 11.00
C HIS A 65 2.44 -4.11 10.39
N ASP A 66 2.01 -2.85 10.43
CA ASP A 66 2.79 -1.70 9.96
C ASP A 66 3.26 -0.87 11.17
N TYR A 67 4.55 -0.59 11.22
CA TYR A 67 5.18 0.25 12.24
C TYR A 67 5.81 1.46 11.55
N VAL A 68 5.53 2.65 12.09
CA VAL A 68 5.99 3.92 11.51
C VAL A 68 6.60 4.78 12.60
N GLN A 69 7.78 5.33 12.31
CA GLN A 69 8.45 6.30 13.16
C GLN A 69 8.82 7.54 12.37
N THR A 70 8.37 8.72 12.83
CA THR A 70 8.63 9.99 12.16
C THR A 70 10.02 10.53 12.49
N ILE A 71 10.83 10.81 11.47
CA ILE A 71 12.14 11.45 11.60
C ILE A 71 12.17 12.69 10.69
N ALA A 72 11.89 13.86 11.27
CA ALA A 72 11.83 15.12 10.53
C ALA A 72 13.22 15.79 10.44
N LYS A 73 14.10 15.26 9.57
CA LYS A 73 15.44 15.82 9.33
C LYS A 73 15.75 15.87 7.83
N PRO A 74 16.51 16.89 7.36
CA PRO A 74 17.07 16.87 6.01
C PRO A 74 17.95 15.65 5.80
N ALA A 75 17.94 15.08 4.59
CA ALA A 75 18.74 13.89 4.24
C ALA A 75 20.24 14.06 4.58
N ALA A 76 20.79 15.27 4.40
CA ALA A 76 22.18 15.59 4.72
C ALA A 76 22.53 15.46 6.21
N ALA A 77 21.54 15.67 7.09
CA ALA A 77 21.68 15.63 8.55
C ALA A 77 21.22 14.29 9.15
N LEU A 78 20.92 13.30 8.31
CA LEU A 78 20.58 11.95 8.78
C LEU A 78 21.83 11.24 9.30
N ASP A 79 21.67 10.68 10.49
CA ASP A 79 22.56 9.70 11.07
C ASP A 79 22.06 8.32 10.63
N VAL A 80 22.85 7.65 9.80
CA VAL A 80 22.50 6.36 9.20
C VAL A 80 22.45 5.26 10.26
N ASP A 81 23.32 5.31 11.26
CA ASP A 81 23.36 4.32 12.34
C ASP A 81 22.13 4.46 13.25
N ALA A 82 21.67 5.70 13.47
CA ALA A 82 20.40 5.95 14.16
C ALA A 82 19.20 5.44 13.36
N LEU A 83 19.17 5.64 12.04
CA LEU A 83 18.11 5.12 11.17
C LEU A 83 18.07 3.60 11.17
N GLN A 84 19.23 2.95 11.04
CA GLN A 84 19.32 1.50 11.04
C GLN A 84 18.79 0.92 12.35
N ARG A 85 19.15 1.52 13.49
CA ARG A 85 18.59 1.13 14.79
C ARG A 85 17.08 1.30 14.83
N ALA A 86 16.55 2.43 14.35
CA ALA A 86 15.09 2.64 14.33
C ALA A 86 14.35 1.58 13.50
N TYR A 87 14.85 1.24 12.31
CA TYR A 87 14.28 0.18 11.49
C TYR A 87 14.35 -1.20 12.17
N GLN A 88 15.49 -1.54 12.78
CA GLN A 88 15.68 -2.81 13.50
C GLN A 88 14.79 -2.91 14.75
N GLU A 89 14.59 -1.81 15.47
CA GLU A 89 13.68 -1.72 16.61
C GLU A 89 12.23 -1.97 16.18
N MET A 90 11.77 -1.30 15.10
CA MET A 90 10.43 -1.52 14.54
C MET A 90 10.25 -2.96 14.02
N GLU A 91 11.25 -3.51 13.33
CA GLU A 91 11.21 -4.90 12.87
C GLU A 91 11.14 -5.90 14.03
N THR A 92 11.91 -5.66 15.10
CA THR A 92 11.89 -6.51 16.29
C THR A 92 10.50 -6.50 16.94
N GLN A 93 9.87 -5.33 17.03
CA GLN A 93 8.50 -5.20 17.54
C GLN A 93 7.49 -5.93 16.64
N ALA A 94 7.61 -5.77 15.32
CA ALA A 94 6.73 -6.43 14.36
C ALA A 94 6.83 -7.96 14.42
N ARG A 95 8.05 -8.49 14.48
CA ARG A 95 8.28 -9.94 14.63
C ARG A 95 7.75 -10.47 15.96
N ALA A 96 7.88 -9.71 17.04
CA ALA A 96 7.34 -10.09 18.34
C ALA A 96 5.81 -10.13 18.35
N ALA A 97 5.14 -9.18 17.68
CA ALA A 97 3.69 -9.17 17.53
C ALA A 97 3.18 -10.37 16.72
N LEU A 98 3.79 -10.63 15.55
CA LEU A 98 3.45 -11.80 14.72
C LEU A 98 3.71 -13.13 15.44
N ALA A 99 4.74 -13.21 16.29
CA ALA A 99 5.00 -14.39 17.11
C ALA A 99 3.90 -14.64 18.15
N GLN A 100 3.31 -13.58 18.74
CA GLN A 100 2.15 -13.71 19.65
C GLN A 100 0.91 -14.23 18.91
N GLU A 101 0.80 -13.93 17.62
CA GLU A 101 -0.24 -14.44 16.71
C GLU A 101 0.08 -15.83 16.15
N LYS A 102 1.19 -16.44 16.60
CA LYS A 102 1.65 -17.79 16.25
C LYS A 102 2.06 -17.97 14.79
N ILE A 103 2.52 -16.90 14.15
CA ILE A 103 3.09 -16.95 12.79
C ILE A 103 4.54 -17.46 12.87
N ALA A 104 4.90 -18.43 12.01
CA ALA A 104 6.25 -19.00 12.04
C ALA A 104 7.29 -18.02 11.47
N PRO A 105 8.52 -17.94 12.02
CA PRO A 105 9.52 -16.96 11.57
C PRO A 105 9.87 -17.01 10.08
N ASN A 106 9.75 -18.18 9.45
CA ASN A 106 10.01 -18.39 8.02
C ASN A 106 8.84 -17.96 7.11
N GLU A 107 7.67 -17.67 7.67
CA GLU A 107 6.51 -17.12 6.96
C GLU A 107 6.48 -15.58 7.01
N ILE A 108 7.29 -14.97 7.88
CA ILE A 108 7.35 -13.52 8.06
C ILE A 108 8.20 -12.88 6.96
N GLN A 109 7.55 -12.05 6.14
CA GLN A 109 8.21 -11.14 5.21
C GLN A 109 8.33 -9.75 5.84
N VAL A 110 9.50 -9.13 5.71
CA VAL A 110 9.75 -7.77 6.19
C VAL A 110 10.03 -6.86 5.02
N GLN A 111 9.36 -5.71 4.99
CA GLN A 111 9.56 -4.66 3.99
C GLN A 111 9.88 -3.36 4.73
N TRP A 112 11.02 -2.76 4.40
CA TRP A 112 11.36 -1.42 4.86
C TRP A 112 10.98 -0.40 3.78
N THR A 113 10.38 0.70 4.20
CA THR A 113 10.06 1.84 3.33
C THR A 113 10.39 3.13 4.05
N ALA A 114 10.49 4.23 3.30
CA ALA A 114 10.68 5.57 3.83
C ALA A 114 9.71 6.54 3.16
N ASP A 115 9.07 7.39 3.95
CA ASP A 115 8.31 8.52 3.44
C ASP A 115 9.24 9.72 3.29
N LEU A 116 9.55 10.10 2.05
CA LEU A 116 10.50 11.15 1.72
C LEU A 116 9.86 12.26 0.90
N ARG A 117 10.39 13.48 0.99
CA ARG A 117 9.95 14.62 0.18
C ARG A 117 11.09 15.58 -0.11
N TYR A 118 11.04 16.27 -1.24
CA TYR A 118 11.96 17.39 -1.50
C TYR A 118 11.67 18.56 -0.55
N ALA A 119 12.68 19.40 -0.35
CA ALA A 119 12.51 20.64 0.39
C ALA A 119 11.45 21.53 -0.29
N GLY A 120 10.45 21.97 0.48
CA GLY A 120 9.32 22.77 -0.03
C GLY A 120 8.15 21.98 -0.63
N GLN A 121 8.27 20.66 -0.78
CA GLN A 121 7.16 19.80 -1.21
C GLN A 121 6.16 19.60 -0.05
N ALA A 122 4.87 19.62 -0.36
CA ALA A 122 3.78 19.52 0.62
C ALA A 122 3.31 18.09 0.91
N TYR A 123 3.80 17.09 0.17
CA TYR A 123 3.43 15.69 0.30
C TYR A 123 4.68 14.80 0.29
N GLU A 124 4.57 13.62 0.90
CA GLU A 124 5.61 12.60 0.91
C GLU A 124 5.40 11.54 -0.18
N LEU A 125 6.49 10.90 -0.58
CA LEU A 125 6.52 9.71 -1.43
C LEU A 125 7.05 8.55 -0.60
N ASN A 126 6.29 7.46 -0.54
CA ASN A 126 6.74 6.22 0.06
C ASN A 126 7.66 5.48 -0.92
N VAL A 127 8.91 5.25 -0.51
CA VAL A 127 9.92 4.59 -1.34
C VAL A 127 10.45 3.34 -0.64
N PRO A 128 10.73 2.24 -1.38
CA PRO A 128 11.30 1.05 -0.79
C PRO A 128 12.74 1.29 -0.33
N VAL A 129 13.10 0.69 0.81
CA VAL A 129 14.47 0.69 1.36
C VAL A 129 14.95 -0.75 1.39
N LEU A 130 16.17 -1.00 0.88
CA LEU A 130 16.71 -2.35 0.81
C LEU A 130 16.98 -2.91 2.22
N HIS A 131 16.36 -4.04 2.51
CA HIS A 131 16.60 -4.83 3.73
C HIS A 131 17.87 -5.68 3.55
N ASN A 132 19.05 -5.05 3.64
CA ASN A 132 20.35 -5.72 3.43
C ASN A 132 21.27 -5.66 4.67
N GLY A 133 20.78 -5.14 5.79
CA GLY A 133 21.52 -5.04 7.06
C GLY A 133 22.61 -3.98 7.12
N ASN A 134 22.81 -3.20 6.05
CA ASN A 134 23.77 -2.10 6.02
C ASN A 134 23.20 -0.93 5.23
N LEU A 135 22.40 -0.10 5.92
CA LEU A 135 21.87 1.12 5.33
C LEU A 135 22.99 2.07 4.99
N THR A 136 22.85 2.75 3.87
CA THR A 136 23.74 3.83 3.44
C THR A 136 22.92 5.06 3.11
N ARG A 137 23.57 6.23 3.03
CA ARG A 137 22.89 7.45 2.58
C ARG A 137 22.29 7.31 1.18
N LYS A 138 22.88 6.47 0.32
CA LYS A 138 22.42 6.27 -1.06
C LYS A 138 21.03 5.66 -1.14
N ASP A 139 20.64 4.87 -0.13
CA ASP A 139 19.32 4.24 -0.06
C ASP A 139 18.18 5.27 0.10
N PHE A 140 18.51 6.49 0.55
CA PHE A 140 17.56 7.59 0.73
C PHE A 140 17.74 8.74 -0.27
N THR A 141 18.83 8.78 -1.03
CA THR A 141 19.09 9.83 -2.03
C THR A 141 18.88 9.39 -3.47
N THR A 142 18.75 8.08 -3.73
CA THR A 142 18.54 7.56 -5.10
C THR A 142 17.04 7.45 -5.43
N ALA A 143 16.19 7.49 -4.41
CA ALA A 143 14.74 7.32 -4.55
C ALA A 143 13.98 8.63 -4.84
N ILE A 144 14.70 9.77 -4.87
CA ILE A 144 14.20 11.10 -5.22
C ILE A 144 15.26 11.82 -6.05
#